data_AF-B7FTB9-F1
#
_entry.id   AF-B7FTB9-F1
#
_cell.length_a   1.000
_cell.length_b   1.000
_cell.length_c   1.000
_cell.angle_alpha   90.00
_cell.angle_beta   90.00
_cell.angle_gamma   90.00
#
_symmetry.space_group_name_H-M   'P 1'
#
loop_
_entity.id
_entity.type
_entity.pdbx_description
1 polymer ?
#
loop_
_entity_poly.entity_id
_entity_poly.type
_entity_poly.pdbx_seq_one_letter_code
_entity_poly.pdbx_strand_id
1 'polypeptide(L)'
;MSLTSNFLFSLIWGYGWKVALVAFLYVTSVLVGRIAYPIILRYPWPHPTTSRRICSDKRKIVVLAGSYNPPHLGHLAMIQYLGERYRKVIVVIGVNPSKRYDVTPEERADLTRRMLKRSATSSNVEVHVVKGYIWRHAKREGAEIFFRGIRSWEKDGREERSLQILNTWGPLLLGPLWYPIPTQFLEGKPEYNHISSTLIRDLSSIPNSSVTDLEHLVPKSIVKDVTKLYGW
;
A
#
# COMPACT_ATOMS: atom_id res chain seq x y z
N MET A 1 16.03 7.45 56.92
CA MET A 1 15.63 6.75 55.66
C MET A 1 14.71 7.58 54.74
N SER A 2 14.55 8.90 54.92
CA SER A 2 13.65 9.74 54.08
C SER A 2 14.36 10.58 53.01
N LEU A 3 15.61 11.01 53.24
CA LEU A 3 16.35 11.93 52.35
C LEU A 3 16.74 11.32 50.99
N THR A 4 17.10 10.04 50.95
CA THR A 4 17.47 9.34 49.70
C THR A 4 16.26 9.09 48.80
N SER A 5 15.08 8.89 49.38
CA SER A 5 13.83 8.71 48.63
C SER A 5 13.40 10.00 47.92
N ASN A 6 13.49 11.15 48.59
CA ASN A 6 13.13 12.46 48.04
C ASN A 6 14.09 12.93 46.93
N PHE A 7 15.38 12.59 47.03
CA PHE A 7 16.37 12.95 46.02
C PHE A 7 16.22 12.12 44.73
N LEU A 8 16.01 10.80 44.84
CA LEU A 8 15.66 9.98 43.66
C LEU A 8 14.34 10.44 43.05
N PHE A 9 13.35 10.78 43.88
CA PHE A 9 12.04 11.27 43.41
C PHE A 9 12.18 12.61 42.65
N SER A 10 12.96 13.56 43.16
CA SER A 10 13.20 14.84 42.47
C SER A 10 14.05 14.70 41.21
N LEU A 11 14.96 13.73 41.16
CA LEU A 11 15.79 13.45 39.98
C LEU A 11 14.96 12.78 38.86
N ILE A 12 14.12 11.81 39.21
CA ILE A 12 13.22 11.11 38.29
C ILE A 12 12.14 12.06 37.77
N TRP A 13 11.54 12.89 38.63
CA TRP A 13 10.51 13.87 38.22
C TRP A 13 11.09 15.12 37.54
N GLY A 14 12.28 15.55 37.96
CA GLY A 14 12.95 16.74 37.41
C GLY A 14 13.58 16.54 36.03
N TYR A 15 13.94 15.30 35.68
CA TYR A 15 14.50 14.95 34.37
C TYR A 15 13.58 14.08 33.49
N GLY A 16 12.57 13.41 34.06
CA GLY A 16 11.67 12.54 33.30
C GLY A 16 10.97 13.25 32.14
N TRP A 17 10.53 14.49 32.34
CA TRP A 17 9.92 15.29 31.27
C TRP A 17 10.92 15.68 30.17
N LYS A 18 12.21 15.89 30.50
CA LYS A 18 13.26 16.17 29.52
C LYS A 18 13.53 14.95 28.65
N VAL A 19 13.60 13.77 29.25
CA VAL A 19 13.77 12.50 28.51
C VAL A 19 12.57 12.25 27.59
N ALA A 20 11.35 12.44 28.10
CA ALA A 20 10.13 12.31 27.31
C ALA A 20 10.08 13.31 26.15
N LEU A 21 10.49 14.57 26.38
CA LEU A 21 10.57 15.60 25.35
C LEU A 21 11.60 15.23 24.26
N VAL A 22 12.80 14.80 24.64
CA VAL A 22 13.83 14.36 23.69
C VAL A 22 13.35 13.17 22.87
N ALA A 23 12.73 12.18 23.50
CA ALA A 23 12.16 11.02 22.81
C ALA A 23 11.05 11.43 21.83
N PHE A 24 10.16 12.34 22.26
CA PHE A 24 9.09 12.88 21.42
C PHE A 24 9.65 13.62 20.20
N LEU A 25 10.64 14.49 20.39
CA LEU A 25 11.30 15.23 19.31
C LEU A 25 12.03 14.29 18.36
N TYR A 26 12.70 13.26 18.88
CA TYR A 26 13.36 12.24 18.06
C TYR A 26 12.37 11.46 17.20
N VAL A 27 11.30 10.92 17.82
CA VAL A 27 10.26 10.18 17.08
C VAL A 27 9.60 11.06 16.04
N THR A 28 9.23 12.29 16.41
CA THR A 28 8.63 13.27 15.50
C THR A 28 9.56 13.57 14.33
N SER A 29 10.84 13.81 14.58
CA SER A 29 11.85 14.05 13.55
C SER A 29 11.98 12.86 12.58
N VAL A 30 11.99 11.63 13.08
CA VAL A 30 12.01 10.42 12.25
C VAL A 30 10.76 10.30 11.38
N LEU A 31 9.57 10.58 11.93
CA LEU A 31 8.31 10.50 11.19
C LEU A 31 8.21 11.60 10.11
N VAL A 32 8.61 12.84 10.44
CA VAL A 32 8.70 13.94 9.47
C VAL A 32 9.70 13.60 8.37
N GLY A 33 10.87 13.06 8.73
CA GLY A 33 11.89 12.61 7.78
C GLY A 33 11.35 11.57 6.80
N ARG A 34 10.53 10.60 7.26
CA ARG A 34 9.90 9.60 6.39
C ARG A 34 8.91 10.20 5.39
N ILE A 35 8.21 11.28 5.76
CA ILE A 35 7.27 11.99 4.87
C ILE A 35 8.04 12.86 3.87
N ALA A 36 9.09 13.54 4.34
CA ALA A 36 9.92 14.41 3.51
C ALA A 36 10.72 13.59 2.47
N TYR A 37 11.24 12.44 2.89
CA TYR A 37 12.07 11.53 2.09
C TYR A 37 11.42 10.15 1.98
N PRO A 38 10.37 10.02 1.13
CA PRO A 38 9.66 8.77 0.96
C PRO A 38 10.57 7.71 0.31
N ILE A 39 10.44 6.47 0.76
CA ILE A 39 11.15 5.33 0.17
C ILE A 39 10.42 4.95 -1.12
N ILE A 40 11.11 5.10 -2.25
CA ILE A 40 10.59 4.75 -3.58
C ILE A 40 11.46 3.63 -4.16
N LEU A 41 10.85 2.47 -4.37
CA LEU A 41 11.46 1.33 -5.04
C LEU A 41 11.27 1.48 -6.54
N ARG A 42 12.34 1.90 -7.22
CA ARG A 42 12.37 2.12 -8.67
C ARG A 42 12.60 0.81 -9.43
N TYR A 43 12.06 0.73 -10.65
CA TYR A 43 12.34 -0.37 -11.56
C TYR A 43 13.73 -0.21 -12.24
N PRO A 44 14.53 -1.26 -12.47
CA PRO A 44 14.27 -2.67 -12.13
C PRO A 44 14.35 -2.89 -10.63
N TRP A 45 13.31 -3.51 -10.08
CA TRP A 45 13.27 -3.71 -8.65
C TRP A 45 14.34 -4.74 -8.23
N PRO A 46 15.13 -4.46 -7.19
CA PRO A 46 16.21 -5.35 -6.79
C PRO A 46 15.69 -6.76 -6.50
N HIS A 47 16.38 -7.75 -7.07
CA HIS A 47 16.12 -9.16 -6.77
C HIS A 47 16.85 -9.54 -5.47
N PRO A 48 16.26 -10.42 -4.65
CA PRO A 48 16.83 -10.83 -3.36
C PRO A 48 18.24 -11.40 -3.46
N THR A 49 18.61 -11.93 -4.64
CA THR A 49 19.88 -12.59 -4.90
C THR A 49 21.03 -11.63 -5.20
N THR A 50 20.76 -10.35 -5.51
CA THR A 50 21.79 -9.47 -6.13
C THR A 50 22.31 -8.35 -5.23
N SER A 51 21.73 -8.06 -4.06
CA SER A 51 22.34 -7.07 -3.15
C SER A 51 22.02 -7.32 -1.68
N ARG A 52 23.06 -7.21 -0.83
CA ARG A 52 23.08 -7.51 0.61
C ARG A 52 22.22 -6.57 1.49
N ARG A 53 21.26 -5.82 0.93
CA ARG A 53 20.43 -4.83 1.68
C ARG A 53 18.92 -4.83 1.39
N ILE A 54 18.40 -5.60 0.43
CA ILE A 54 16.94 -5.78 0.27
C ILE A 54 16.65 -7.28 0.19
N CYS A 55 16.73 -7.94 1.35
CA CYS A 55 16.45 -9.37 1.47
C CYS A 55 14.96 -9.63 1.19
N SER A 56 14.65 -10.68 0.43
CA SER A 56 13.33 -11.33 0.52
C SER A 56 13.11 -11.72 1.96
N ASP A 57 12.32 -10.93 2.69
CA ASP A 57 12.01 -11.22 4.07
C ASP A 57 10.76 -12.09 4.09
N LYS A 58 10.96 -13.39 3.87
CA LYS A 58 9.93 -14.44 3.90
C LYS A 58 9.29 -14.63 5.28
N ARG A 59 9.51 -13.71 6.22
CA ARG A 59 8.82 -13.62 7.51
C ARG A 59 7.76 -12.53 7.54
N LYS A 60 7.93 -11.46 6.73
CA LYS A 60 7.10 -10.26 6.82
C LYS A 60 5.77 -10.38 6.10
N ILE A 61 4.77 -9.74 6.70
CA ILE A 61 3.47 -9.47 6.08
C ILE A 61 3.49 -8.04 5.54
N VAL A 62 3.04 -7.87 4.31
CA VAL A 62 2.97 -6.56 3.67
C VAL A 62 1.59 -6.31 3.11
N VAL A 63 1.19 -5.04 3.07
CA VAL A 63 -0.09 -4.62 2.48
C VAL A 63 0.20 -3.84 1.22
N LEU A 64 -0.46 -4.16 0.10
CA LEU A 64 -0.50 -3.31 -1.08
C LEU A 64 -1.93 -2.76 -1.22
N ALA A 65 -2.10 -1.47 -1.00
CA ALA A 65 -3.42 -0.84 -1.04
C ALA A 65 -3.64 -0.12 -2.37
N GLY A 66 -4.85 -0.23 -2.91
CA GLY A 66 -5.26 0.44 -4.14
C GLY A 66 -6.77 0.50 -4.28
N SER A 67 -7.25 1.24 -5.29
CA SER A 67 -8.65 1.18 -5.68
C SER A 67 -8.93 -0.02 -6.60
N TYR A 68 -8.03 -0.37 -7.52
CA TYR A 68 -8.23 -1.48 -8.46
C TYR A 68 -9.59 -1.36 -9.21
N ASN A 69 -9.86 -0.19 -9.81
CA ASN A 69 -11.15 0.08 -10.46
C ASN A 69 -11.02 0.34 -11.99
N PRO A 70 -10.72 -0.65 -12.83
CA PRO A 70 -10.44 -2.07 -12.54
C PRO A 70 -8.96 -2.37 -12.23
N PRO A 71 -8.62 -3.59 -11.72
CA PRO A 71 -7.25 -4.08 -11.70
C PRO A 71 -6.73 -4.32 -13.14
N HIS A 72 -5.41 -4.28 -13.34
CA HIS A 72 -4.78 -4.35 -14.67
C HIS A 72 -3.35 -4.91 -14.61
N LEU A 73 -2.67 -5.06 -15.75
CA LEU A 73 -1.35 -5.73 -15.83
C LEU A 73 -0.28 -5.09 -14.94
N GLY A 74 -0.21 -3.75 -14.89
CA GLY A 74 0.66 -3.04 -13.94
C GLY A 74 0.44 -3.44 -12.47
N HIS A 75 -0.81 -3.60 -12.03
CA HIS A 75 -1.13 -4.08 -10.69
C HIS A 75 -0.66 -5.52 -10.47
N LEU A 76 -0.89 -6.40 -11.45
CA LEU A 76 -0.46 -7.79 -11.38
C LEU A 76 1.07 -7.90 -11.21
N ALA A 77 1.83 -7.12 -11.98
CA ALA A 77 3.29 -7.11 -11.90
C ALA A 77 3.81 -6.69 -10.51
N MET A 78 3.19 -5.68 -9.90
CA MET A 78 3.53 -5.25 -8.53
C MET A 78 3.18 -6.32 -7.49
N ILE A 79 2.00 -6.94 -7.60
CA ILE A 79 1.59 -7.99 -6.66
C ILE A 79 2.53 -9.20 -6.75
N GLN A 80 2.89 -9.61 -7.97
CA GLN A 80 3.85 -10.69 -8.21
C GLN A 80 5.23 -10.37 -7.61
N TYR A 81 5.73 -9.16 -7.85
CA TYR A 81 6.98 -8.68 -7.28
C TYR A 81 7.02 -8.82 -5.75
N LEU A 82 5.93 -8.42 -5.07
CA LEU A 82 5.80 -8.53 -3.62
C LEU A 82 5.63 -10.00 -3.17
N GLY A 83 4.83 -10.80 -3.89
CA GLY A 83 4.58 -12.20 -3.56
C GLY A 83 5.83 -13.06 -3.61
N GLU A 84 6.75 -12.77 -4.53
CA GLU A 84 8.07 -13.40 -4.60
C GLU A 84 8.96 -13.08 -3.38
N ARG A 85 8.74 -11.93 -2.71
CA ARG A 85 9.67 -11.39 -1.71
C ARG A 85 9.21 -11.54 -0.27
N TYR A 86 7.91 -11.51 -0.04
CA TYR A 86 7.34 -11.48 1.30
C TYR A 86 6.65 -12.80 1.67
N ARG A 87 6.41 -13.01 2.96
CA ARG A 87 5.70 -14.20 3.46
C ARG A 87 4.25 -14.18 3.02
N LYS A 88 3.60 -13.03 3.16
CA LYS A 88 2.19 -12.80 2.88
C LYS A 88 2.01 -11.39 2.31
N VAL A 89 1.26 -11.28 1.22
CA VAL A 89 0.88 -10.00 0.61
C VAL A 89 -0.63 -9.85 0.73
N ILE A 90 -1.07 -8.80 1.40
CA ILE A 90 -2.49 -8.47 1.54
C ILE A 90 -2.80 -7.33 0.57
N VAL A 91 -3.48 -7.67 -0.51
CA VAL A 91 -3.98 -6.70 -1.48
C VAL A 91 -5.28 -6.11 -0.92
N VAL A 92 -5.24 -4.83 -0.59
CA VAL A 92 -6.39 -4.12 -0.03
C VAL A 92 -7.12 -3.33 -1.11
N ILE A 93 -8.39 -3.68 -1.31
CA ILE A 93 -9.36 -2.88 -2.05
C ILE A 93 -9.92 -1.83 -1.10
N GLY A 94 -9.43 -0.59 -1.23
CA GLY A 94 -9.88 0.52 -0.41
C GLY A 94 -11.28 0.99 -0.80
N VAL A 95 -12.16 1.13 0.19
CA VAL A 95 -13.44 1.82 0.03
C VAL A 95 -13.26 3.28 0.42
N ASN A 96 -13.29 4.18 -0.56
CA ASN A 96 -13.27 5.61 -0.33
C ASN A 96 -14.71 6.17 -0.43
N PRO A 97 -15.33 6.62 0.68
CA PRO A 97 -16.69 7.15 0.68
C PRO A 97 -16.85 8.39 -0.22
N SER A 98 -15.78 9.15 -0.45
CA SER A 98 -15.77 10.36 -1.27
C SER A 98 -15.64 10.06 -2.77
N LYS A 99 -15.40 8.80 -3.17
CA LYS A 99 -15.28 8.41 -4.58
C LYS A 99 -16.46 7.50 -4.95
N ARG A 100 -17.19 7.88 -6.00
CA ARG A 100 -18.14 6.98 -6.65
C ARG A 100 -17.39 6.09 -7.62
N TYR A 101 -17.64 4.79 -7.55
CA TYR A 101 -17.11 3.78 -8.45
C TYR A 101 -18.27 3.19 -9.24
N ASP A 102 -17.99 2.83 -10.49
CA ASP A 102 -18.95 2.22 -11.41
C ASP A 102 -19.36 0.81 -10.94
N VAL A 103 -18.52 0.19 -10.11
CA VAL A 103 -18.69 -1.16 -9.56
C VAL A 103 -18.44 -1.19 -8.05
N THR A 104 -18.97 -2.21 -7.40
CA THR A 104 -18.82 -2.45 -5.96
C THR A 104 -17.36 -2.79 -5.59
N PRO A 105 -16.93 -2.55 -4.34
CA PRO A 105 -15.62 -3.02 -3.88
C PRO A 105 -15.47 -4.55 -3.92
N GLU A 106 -16.55 -5.29 -3.74
CA GLU A 106 -16.58 -6.74 -3.81
C GLU A 106 -16.30 -7.24 -5.24
N GLU A 107 -16.91 -6.62 -6.26
CA GLU A 107 -16.63 -6.93 -7.67
C GLU A 107 -15.16 -6.66 -8.04
N ARG A 108 -14.61 -5.53 -7.57
CA ARG A 108 -13.18 -5.22 -7.76
C ARG A 108 -12.26 -6.22 -7.07
N ALA A 109 -12.65 -6.70 -5.88
CA ALA A 109 -11.92 -7.75 -5.19
C ALA A 109 -11.97 -9.07 -5.98
N ASP A 110 -13.11 -9.44 -6.52
CA ASP A 110 -13.28 -10.65 -7.32
C ASP A 110 -12.52 -10.61 -8.64
N LEU A 111 -12.50 -9.46 -9.32
CA LEU A 111 -11.61 -9.23 -10.47
C LEU A 111 -10.15 -9.42 -10.04
N THR A 112 -9.74 -8.85 -8.91
CA THR A 112 -8.37 -8.97 -8.41
C THR A 112 -8.00 -10.42 -8.08
N ARG A 113 -8.91 -11.19 -7.44
CA ARG A 113 -8.72 -12.61 -7.15
C ARG A 113 -8.58 -13.44 -8.44
N ARG A 114 -9.45 -13.21 -9.42
CA ARG A 114 -9.40 -13.89 -10.73
C ARG A 114 -8.14 -13.55 -11.52
N MET A 115 -7.67 -12.30 -11.42
CA MET A 115 -6.40 -11.85 -11.99
C MET A 115 -5.22 -12.66 -11.43
N LEU A 116 -5.26 -12.98 -10.13
CA LEU A 116 -4.20 -13.67 -9.42
C LEU A 116 -4.24 -15.19 -9.54
N LYS A 117 -5.38 -15.80 -9.89
CA LYS A 117 -5.59 -17.27 -9.87
C LYS A 117 -4.53 -18.08 -10.63
N ARG A 118 -3.96 -17.54 -11.70
CA ARG A 118 -2.91 -18.20 -12.52
C ARG A 118 -1.49 -17.72 -12.22
N SER A 119 -1.30 -16.85 -11.23
CA SER A 119 0.02 -16.38 -10.83
C SER A 119 0.73 -17.41 -9.95
N ALA A 120 2.04 -17.57 -10.16
CA ALA A 120 2.91 -18.36 -9.29
C ALA A 120 2.92 -17.88 -7.82
N THR A 121 2.53 -16.62 -7.58
CA THR A 121 2.45 -16.03 -6.23
C THR A 121 1.05 -16.10 -5.60
N SER A 122 0.10 -16.79 -6.23
CA SER A 122 -1.29 -16.86 -5.75
C SER A 122 -1.43 -17.46 -4.34
N SER A 123 -0.53 -18.35 -3.93
CA SER A 123 -0.64 -19.07 -2.66
C SER A 123 -0.36 -18.21 -1.42
N ASN A 124 0.32 -17.06 -1.58
CA ASN A 124 0.67 -16.16 -0.47
C ASN A 124 0.11 -14.74 -0.62
N VAL A 125 -0.86 -14.57 -1.54
CA VAL A 125 -1.53 -13.30 -1.77
C VAL A 125 -3.01 -13.43 -1.39
N GLU A 126 -3.46 -12.56 -0.49
CA GLU A 126 -4.86 -12.45 -0.09
C GLU A 126 -5.45 -11.13 -0.56
N VAL A 127 -6.75 -11.11 -0.89
CA VAL A 127 -7.45 -9.91 -1.35
C VAL A 127 -8.56 -9.55 -0.37
N HIS A 128 -8.40 -8.41 0.31
CA HIS A 128 -9.32 -7.92 1.34
C HIS A 128 -10.01 -6.63 0.91
N VAL A 129 -11.32 -6.55 1.13
CA VAL A 129 -12.06 -5.29 1.04
C VAL A 129 -11.98 -4.60 2.41
N VAL A 130 -11.51 -3.36 2.43
CA VAL A 130 -11.38 -2.62 3.69
C VAL A 130 -12.19 -1.34 3.63
N LYS A 131 -13.15 -1.24 4.54
CA LYS A 131 -13.89 -0.02 4.85
C LYS A 131 -13.17 0.72 5.99
N GLY A 132 -13.01 2.04 5.84
CA GLY A 132 -12.31 2.89 6.82
C GLY A 132 -10.79 2.89 6.66
N TYR A 133 -10.07 3.16 7.75
CA TYR A 133 -8.62 3.34 7.72
C TYR A 133 -7.86 2.03 7.48
N ILE A 134 -7.17 1.96 6.34
CA ILE A 134 -6.41 0.76 5.95
C ILE A 134 -5.30 0.44 6.96
N TRP A 135 -4.64 1.44 7.54
CA TRP A 135 -3.59 1.22 8.54
C TRP A 135 -4.09 0.45 9.77
N ARG A 136 -5.39 0.55 10.14
CA ARG A 136 -5.97 -0.27 11.23
C ARG A 136 -6.04 -1.73 10.84
N HIS A 137 -6.49 -2.02 9.62
CA HIS A 137 -6.54 -3.38 9.11
C HIS A 137 -5.13 -3.95 8.99
N ALA A 138 -4.20 -3.20 8.37
CA ALA A 138 -2.80 -3.57 8.27
C ALA A 138 -2.18 -3.92 9.64
N LYS A 139 -2.48 -3.14 10.68
CA LYS A 139 -2.00 -3.43 12.04
C LYS A 139 -2.58 -4.72 12.62
N ARG A 140 -3.88 -4.97 12.44
CA ARG A 140 -4.54 -6.21 12.91
C ARG A 140 -3.97 -7.45 12.22
N GLU A 141 -3.64 -7.34 10.95
CA GLU A 141 -3.02 -8.40 10.16
C GLU A 141 -1.53 -8.60 10.50
N GLY A 142 -0.94 -7.76 11.36
CA GLY A 142 0.49 -7.82 11.67
C GLY A 142 1.38 -7.36 10.52
N ALA A 143 0.89 -6.50 9.63
CA ALA A 143 1.67 -5.97 8.53
C ALA A 143 2.79 -5.04 9.02
N GLU A 144 3.95 -5.17 8.40
CA GLU A 144 5.16 -4.43 8.76
C GLU A 144 5.52 -3.35 7.74
N ILE A 145 4.99 -3.45 6.52
CA ILE A 145 5.23 -2.48 5.44
C ILE A 145 3.93 -2.22 4.69
N PHE A 146 3.69 -0.94 4.41
CA PHE A 146 2.58 -0.47 3.59
C PHE A 146 3.08 -0.07 2.21
N PHE A 147 2.73 -0.82 1.19
CA PHE A 147 3.05 -0.51 -0.19
C PHE A 147 1.95 0.27 -0.89
N ARG A 148 2.38 1.20 -1.73
CA ARG A 148 1.54 1.95 -2.67
C ARG A 148 2.18 1.89 -4.05
N GLY A 149 1.38 1.55 -5.06
CA GLY A 149 1.84 1.56 -6.44
C GLY A 149 1.78 2.97 -7.03
N ILE A 150 2.86 3.39 -7.69
CA ILE A 150 2.91 4.66 -8.44
C ILE A 150 3.49 4.41 -9.84
N ARG A 151 3.12 5.22 -10.82
CA ARG A 151 3.76 5.18 -12.16
C ARG A 151 5.08 5.94 -12.17
N SER A 152 5.07 7.10 -11.52
CA SER A 152 6.26 7.88 -11.20
C SER A 152 5.96 8.80 -10.03
N TRP A 153 6.98 9.17 -9.26
CA TRP A 153 6.82 10.11 -8.15
C TRP A 153 6.38 11.49 -8.64
N GLU A 154 6.85 11.91 -9.80
CA GLU A 154 6.52 13.21 -10.40
C GLU A 154 5.03 13.33 -10.71
N LYS A 155 4.39 12.24 -11.13
CA LYS A 155 2.97 12.23 -11.52
C LYS A 155 2.04 12.00 -10.34
N ASP A 156 2.32 10.98 -9.53
CA ASP A 156 1.39 10.48 -8.52
C ASP A 156 1.77 10.93 -7.08
N GLY A 157 2.99 11.47 -6.87
CA GLY A 157 3.56 11.74 -5.55
C GLY A 157 2.81 12.78 -4.71
N ARG A 158 2.10 13.74 -5.32
CA ARG A 158 1.30 14.72 -4.57
C ARG A 158 0.13 14.08 -3.84
N GLU A 159 -0.66 13.26 -4.54
CA GLU A 159 -1.80 12.55 -3.93
C GLU A 159 -1.32 11.53 -2.92
N GLU A 160 -0.26 10.80 -3.25
CA GLU A 160 0.32 9.77 -2.39
C GLU A 160 0.97 10.33 -1.12
N ARG A 161 1.56 11.54 -1.17
CA ARG A 161 2.09 12.21 0.02
C ARG A 161 0.98 12.51 1.03
N SER A 162 -0.19 12.97 0.58
CA SER A 162 -1.34 13.21 1.48
C SER A 162 -1.78 11.92 2.19
N LEU A 163 -1.82 10.80 1.48
CA LEU A 163 -2.13 9.49 2.07
C LEU A 163 -1.02 9.00 3.02
N GLN A 164 0.24 9.26 2.69
CA GLN A 164 1.39 8.94 3.55
C GLN A 164 1.32 9.69 4.88
N ILE A 165 0.99 10.99 4.85
CA ILE A 165 0.78 11.81 6.04
C ILE A 165 -0.32 11.19 6.92
N LEU A 166 -1.46 10.83 6.31
CA LEU A 166 -2.57 10.19 7.02
C LEU A 166 -2.17 8.84 7.64
N ASN A 167 -1.41 8.01 6.93
CA ASN A 167 -0.93 6.72 7.44
C ASN A 167 0.15 6.86 8.53
N THR A 168 0.88 7.97 8.53
CA THR A 168 1.95 8.24 9.51
C THR A 168 1.39 8.82 10.80
N TRP A 169 0.50 9.81 10.71
CA TRP A 169 -0.05 10.50 11.88
C TRP A 169 -1.36 9.89 12.37
N GLY A 170 -2.17 9.29 11.49
CA GLY A 170 -3.44 8.66 11.85
C GLY A 170 -3.34 7.63 12.98
N PRO A 171 -2.36 6.70 12.98
CA PRO A 171 -2.18 5.75 14.08
C PRO A 171 -1.90 6.39 15.44
N LEU A 172 -1.28 7.57 15.46
CA LEU A 172 -0.94 8.31 16.68
C LEU A 172 -2.11 9.16 17.17
N LEU A 173 -2.85 9.80 16.26
CA LEU A 173 -3.93 10.73 16.58
C LEU A 173 -5.29 10.04 16.77
N LEU A 174 -5.55 8.99 16.00
CA LEU A 174 -6.83 8.29 15.96
C LEU A 174 -6.74 6.86 16.53
N GLY A 175 -5.51 6.33 16.67
CA GLY A 175 -5.26 5.03 17.31
C GLY A 175 -4.87 5.19 18.79
N PRO A 176 -4.63 4.07 19.50
CA PRO A 176 -4.13 4.07 20.88
C PRO A 176 -2.61 4.32 20.90
N LEU A 177 -2.16 5.42 20.27
CA LEU A 177 -0.74 5.79 20.13
C LEU A 177 0.13 4.69 19.48
N TRP A 178 -0.38 4.05 18.43
CA TRP A 178 0.40 3.03 17.72
C TRP A 178 1.49 3.68 16.87
N TYR A 179 2.69 3.10 16.93
CA TYR A 179 3.74 3.44 15.98
C TYR A 179 3.29 3.11 14.54
N PRO A 180 3.37 4.07 13.60
CA PRO A 180 2.84 3.89 12.26
C PRO A 180 3.64 2.87 11.46
N ILE A 181 2.94 2.10 10.62
CA ILE A 181 3.55 1.18 9.68
C ILE A 181 4.24 2.02 8.58
N PRO A 182 5.53 1.77 8.28
CA PRO A 182 6.24 2.52 7.25
C PRO A 182 5.58 2.33 5.89
N THR A 183 5.34 3.44 5.20
CA THR A 183 4.86 3.44 3.81
C THR A 183 6.04 3.48 2.84
N GLN A 184 6.00 2.61 1.84
CA GLN A 184 6.94 2.55 0.73
C GLN A 184 6.18 2.60 -0.59
N PHE A 185 6.78 3.24 -1.59
CA PHE A 185 6.21 3.37 -2.91
C PHE A 185 6.90 2.41 -3.87
N LEU A 186 6.12 1.72 -4.70
CA LEU A 186 6.60 0.81 -5.72
C LEU A 186 6.33 1.44 -7.07
N GLU A 187 7.39 1.83 -7.77
CA GLU A 187 7.28 2.36 -9.13
C GLU A 187 6.97 1.23 -10.09
N GLY A 188 5.93 1.38 -10.91
CA GLY A 188 5.50 0.38 -11.87
C GLY A 188 6.56 0.08 -12.92
N LYS A 189 6.45 -1.09 -13.56
CA LYS A 189 7.29 -1.38 -14.71
C LYS A 189 7.01 -0.36 -15.82
N PRO A 190 8.04 0.22 -16.48
CA PRO A 190 7.86 1.22 -17.53
C PRO A 190 6.92 0.77 -18.66
N GLU A 191 6.96 -0.53 -19.00
CA GLU A 191 6.08 -1.16 -20.00
C GLU A 191 4.58 -1.00 -19.69
N TYR A 192 4.20 -0.79 -18.43
CA TYR A 192 2.79 -0.62 -18.02
C TYR A 192 2.45 0.81 -17.59
N ASN A 193 3.37 1.77 -17.69
CA ASN A 193 3.14 3.15 -17.21
C ASN A 193 2.06 3.90 -18.01
N HIS A 194 1.81 3.48 -19.25
CA HIS A 194 0.72 4.00 -20.08
C HIS A 194 -0.65 3.44 -19.66
N ILE A 195 -0.69 2.32 -18.93
CA ILE A 195 -1.91 1.68 -18.46
C ILE A 195 -2.41 2.40 -17.20
N SER A 196 -3.70 2.74 -17.18
CA SER A 196 -4.37 3.20 -15.97
C SER A 196 -5.79 2.67 -15.92
N SER A 197 -6.32 2.51 -14.71
CA SER A 197 -7.71 2.14 -14.49
C SER A 197 -8.70 3.14 -15.12
N THR A 198 -8.34 4.43 -15.21
CA THR A 198 -9.15 5.43 -15.93
C THR A 198 -9.17 5.14 -17.42
N LEU A 199 -8.01 4.94 -18.05
CA LEU A 199 -7.93 4.57 -19.48
C LEU A 199 -8.78 3.34 -19.81
N ILE A 200 -8.74 2.30 -18.97
CA ILE A 200 -9.51 1.08 -19.20
C ILE A 200 -11.01 1.36 -19.15
N ARG A 201 -11.48 2.21 -18.22
CA ARG A 201 -12.89 2.59 -18.13
C ARG A 201 -13.31 3.45 -19.32
N ASP A 202 -12.47 4.38 -19.74
CA ASP A 202 -12.72 5.24 -20.90
C ASP A 202 -12.81 4.40 -22.19
N LEU A 203 -12.00 3.36 -22.33
CA LEU A 203 -12.10 2.43 -23.46
C LEU A 203 -13.33 1.52 -23.36
N SER A 204 -13.69 1.09 -22.14
CA SER A 204 -14.85 0.22 -21.93
C SER A 204 -16.17 0.94 -22.16
N SER A 205 -16.24 2.26 -21.97
CA SER A 205 -17.45 3.07 -22.18
C SER A 205 -17.74 3.36 -23.65
N ILE A 206 -16.83 3.05 -24.57
CA ILE A 206 -17.05 3.24 -26.01
C ILE A 206 -18.02 2.16 -26.52
N PRO A 207 -19.11 2.53 -27.23
CA PRO A 207 -20.02 1.58 -27.86
C PRO A 207 -19.27 0.66 -28.83
N ASN A 208 -19.50 -0.65 -28.76
CA ASN A 208 -18.78 -1.69 -29.50
C ASN A 208 -17.30 -1.87 -29.12
N SER A 209 -16.86 -1.39 -27.95
CA SER A 209 -15.53 -1.73 -27.43
C SER A 209 -15.37 -3.25 -27.36
N SER A 210 -14.31 -3.74 -27.98
CA SER A 210 -14.08 -5.17 -28.13
C SER A 210 -13.17 -5.69 -27.03
N VAL A 211 -13.27 -7.00 -26.74
CA VAL A 211 -12.33 -7.68 -25.84
C VAL A 211 -10.88 -7.46 -26.28
N THR A 212 -10.65 -7.38 -27.60
CA THR A 212 -9.34 -7.17 -28.24
C THR A 212 -8.67 -5.86 -27.80
N ASP A 213 -9.45 -4.80 -27.59
CA ASP A 213 -8.94 -3.48 -27.19
C ASP A 213 -8.36 -3.48 -25.76
N LEU A 214 -8.79 -4.43 -24.93
CA LEU A 214 -8.39 -4.54 -23.53
C LEU A 214 -7.38 -5.67 -23.26
N GLU A 215 -7.12 -6.57 -24.22
CA GLU A 215 -6.25 -7.74 -24.01
C GLU A 215 -4.81 -7.37 -23.62
N HIS A 216 -4.33 -6.21 -24.06
CA HIS A 216 -2.99 -5.70 -23.75
C HIS A 216 -2.93 -4.84 -22.48
N LEU A 217 -4.07 -4.54 -21.86
CA LEU A 217 -4.17 -3.70 -20.67
C LEU A 217 -4.45 -4.55 -19.42
N VAL A 218 -5.22 -5.61 -19.59
CA VAL A 218 -5.78 -6.43 -18.51
C VAL A 218 -5.50 -7.91 -18.77
N PRO A 219 -5.20 -8.73 -17.75
CA PRO A 219 -5.03 -10.17 -17.95
C PRO A 219 -6.23 -10.85 -18.60
N LYS A 220 -5.96 -11.80 -19.52
CA LYS A 220 -6.97 -12.60 -20.21
C LYS A 220 -7.96 -13.31 -19.28
N SER A 221 -7.57 -13.55 -18.02
CA SER A 221 -8.45 -14.18 -17.02
C SER A 221 -9.62 -13.31 -16.58
N ILE A 222 -9.55 -11.99 -16.77
CA ILE A 222 -10.58 -11.05 -16.31
C ILE A 222 -11.07 -10.10 -17.41
N VAL A 223 -10.49 -10.14 -18.62
CA VAL A 223 -10.84 -9.21 -19.70
C VAL A 223 -12.35 -9.19 -19.99
N LYS A 224 -12.99 -10.37 -20.09
CA LYS A 224 -14.43 -10.50 -20.30
C LYS A 224 -15.27 -9.92 -19.16
N ASP A 225 -14.82 -10.15 -17.93
CA ASP A 225 -15.50 -9.64 -16.74
C ASP A 225 -15.40 -8.11 -16.65
N VAL A 226 -14.24 -7.55 -17.01
CA VAL A 226 -14.03 -6.10 -17.08
C VAL A 226 -14.92 -5.48 -18.15
N THR A 227 -14.94 -6.02 -19.38
CA THR A 227 -15.84 -5.52 -20.44
C THR A 227 -17.30 -5.57 -20.01
N LYS A 228 -17.73 -6.64 -19.32
CA LYS A 228 -19.11 -6.76 -18.83
C LYS A 228 -19.45 -5.76 -17.72
N LEU A 229 -18.53 -5.53 -16.79
CA LEU A 229 -18.78 -4.69 -15.61
C LEU A 229 -18.66 -3.20 -15.88
N TYR A 230 -17.82 -2.80 -16.85
CA TYR A 230 -17.53 -1.40 -17.18
C TYR A 230 -18.04 -0.99 -18.57
N GLY A 231 -18.47 -1.94 -19.40
CA GLY A 231 -19.14 -1.69 -20.67
C GLY A 231 -20.61 -1.35 -20.47
N TRP A 232 -21.10 -0.45 -21.31
CA TRP A 232 -22.49 0.01 -21.34
C TRP A 232 -23.24 -0.62 -22.51
#